data_AF-A0A968CDR6-F1
#
_entry.id   AF-A0A968CDR6-F1
#
_cell.length_a   1.000
_cell.length_b   1.000
_cell.length_c   1.000
_cell.angle_alpha   90.00
_cell.angle_beta   90.00
_cell.angle_gamma   90.00
#
_symmetry.space_group_name_H-M   'P 1'
#
loop_
_entity.id
_entity.type
_entity.pdbx_description
1 polymer ?
#
loop_
_entity_poly.entity_id
_entity_poly.type
_entity_poly.pdbx_seq_one_letter_code
_entity_poly.pdbx_strand_id
1 'polypeptide(L)'
;AYVCPGLIDAHVHIESSMVTVPEFARAVVPRGTTAVVTDPHEIANVLGVPGIRYMLDSAEGLPLHVFVMASSCVPATHMETAGAKLEAADLEVLFE
;
A
#
# COMPACT_ATOMS: atom_id res chain seq x y z
N ALA A 1 -7.01 16.47 28.75
CA ALA A 1 -6.84 15.90 27.40
C ALA A 1 -6.50 17.03 26.43
N TYR A 2 -5.84 16.73 25.32
CA TYR A 2 -5.58 17.66 24.23
C TYR A 2 -6.33 17.21 22.97
N VAL A 3 -6.69 18.14 22.10
CA VAL A 3 -7.30 17.85 20.80
C VAL A 3 -6.26 18.09 19.73
N CYS A 4 -6.13 17.16 18.79
CA CYS A 4 -5.37 17.32 17.56
C CYS A 4 -6.15 16.71 16.38
N PRO A 5 -5.83 17.10 15.14
CA PRO A 5 -6.28 16.35 13.97
C PRO A 5 -5.79 14.90 14.02
N GLY A 6 -6.46 14.03 13.27
CA GLY A 6 -5.95 12.68 13.03
C GLY A 6 -4.59 12.72 12.32
N LEU A 7 -3.71 11.81 12.70
CA LEU A 7 -2.37 11.72 12.14
C LEU A 7 -2.42 11.13 10.72
N ILE A 8 -1.46 11.55 9.90
CA ILE A 8 -1.29 11.07 8.54
C ILE A 8 0.13 10.53 8.40
N ASP A 9 0.26 9.26 8.02
CA ASP A 9 1.54 8.68 7.61
C ASP A 9 1.73 8.88 6.11
N ALA A 10 2.73 9.67 5.72
CA ALA A 10 2.92 10.08 4.33
C ALA A 10 3.63 9.03 3.47
N HIS A 11 4.22 7.98 4.07
CA HIS A 11 4.86 6.90 3.34
C HIS A 11 5.03 5.67 4.24
N VAL A 12 4.36 4.57 3.91
CA VAL A 12 4.47 3.31 4.66
C VAL A 12 4.37 2.08 3.75
N HIS A 13 4.97 0.98 4.17
CA HIS A 13 4.77 -0.34 3.59
C HIS A 13 4.00 -1.19 4.60
N ILE A 14 2.72 -1.44 4.35
CA ILE A 14 1.87 -2.21 5.28
C ILE A 14 2.41 -3.65 5.40
N GLU A 15 2.94 -4.19 4.31
CA GLU A 15 3.50 -5.54 4.23
C GLU A 15 4.64 -5.77 5.23
N SER A 16 5.44 -4.74 5.52
CA SER A 16 6.51 -4.82 6.52
C SER A 16 6.00 -5.07 7.94
N SER A 17 4.70 -4.84 8.20
CA SER A 17 4.05 -5.16 9.47
C SER A 17 3.59 -6.63 9.56
N MET A 18 3.76 -7.42 8.49
CA MET A 18 3.37 -8.84 8.40
C MET A 18 1.88 -9.11 8.69
N VAL A 19 1.02 -8.13 8.41
CA VAL A 19 -0.43 -8.22 8.58
C VAL A 19 -1.15 -7.69 7.35
N THR A 20 -2.44 -8.02 7.23
CA THR A 20 -3.31 -7.48 6.18
C THR A 20 -3.69 -6.03 6.46
N VAL A 21 -4.22 -5.32 5.43
CA VAL A 21 -4.66 -3.92 5.56
C VAL A 21 -5.68 -3.70 6.71
N PRO A 22 -6.70 -4.58 6.92
CA PRO A 22 -7.63 -4.42 8.03
C PRO A 22 -6.97 -4.58 9.41
N GLU A 23 -6.01 -5.49 9.54
CA GLU A 23 -5.27 -5.69 10.80
C GLU A 23 -4.31 -4.54 11.09
N PHE A 24 -3.69 -3.97 10.05
CA PHE A 24 -2.92 -2.73 10.17
C PHE A 24 -3.81 -1.57 10.65
N ALA A 25 -4.98 -1.38 10.03
CA ALA A 25 -5.95 -0.36 10.44
C ALA A 25 -6.40 -0.55 11.89
N ARG A 26 -6.69 -1.79 12.32
CA ARG A 26 -7.04 -2.13 13.70
C ARG A 26 -5.94 -1.72 14.70
N ALA A 27 -4.67 -1.78 14.29
CA ALA A 27 -3.53 -1.44 15.15
C ALA A 27 -3.29 0.08 15.26
N VAL A 28 -3.47 0.84 14.17
CA VAL A 28 -3.06 2.27 14.10
C VAL A 28 -4.20 3.25 14.38
N VAL A 29 -5.45 2.92 14.02
CA VAL A 29 -6.60 3.83 14.22
C VAL A 29 -6.83 4.16 15.70
N PRO A 30 -6.77 3.20 16.66
CA PRO A 30 -6.88 3.52 18.08
C PRO A 30 -5.77 4.43 18.62
N ARG A 31 -4.69 4.62 17.85
CA ARG A 31 -3.54 5.46 18.20
C ARG A 31 -3.57 6.82 17.51
N GLY A 32 -4.64 7.13 16.79
CA GLY A 32 -4.89 8.44 16.18
C GLY A 32 -4.48 8.57 14.71
N THR A 33 -3.91 7.54 14.08
CA THR A 33 -3.66 7.55 12.63
C THR A 33 -4.96 7.38 11.87
N THR A 34 -5.29 8.36 11.04
CA THR A 34 -6.55 8.39 10.27
C THR A 34 -6.34 8.26 8.77
N ALA A 35 -5.12 8.49 8.28
CA ALA A 35 -4.76 8.26 6.90
C ALA A 35 -3.32 7.74 6.75
N VAL A 36 -3.10 6.94 5.72
CA VAL A 36 -1.77 6.49 5.29
C VAL A 36 -1.64 6.54 3.78
N VAL A 37 -0.44 6.85 3.30
CA VAL A 37 -0.05 6.67 1.91
C VAL A 37 0.89 5.47 1.85
N THR A 38 0.46 4.41 1.20
CA THR A 38 1.19 3.13 1.16
C THR A 38 1.68 2.80 -0.25
N ASP A 39 2.94 2.40 -0.35
CA ASP A 39 3.51 1.83 -1.57
C ASP A 39 3.59 0.30 -1.43
N PRO A 40 2.74 -0.46 -2.14
CA PRO A 40 2.64 -1.90 -2.01
C PRO A 40 3.72 -2.64 -2.83
N HIS A 41 4.97 -2.14 -2.82
CA HIS A 41 6.01 -2.67 -3.70
C HIS A 41 6.44 -4.10 -3.34
N GLU A 42 6.15 -4.58 -2.13
CA GLU A 42 6.49 -5.93 -1.72
C GLU A 42 5.56 -6.93 -2.40
N ILE A 43 4.24 -6.71 -2.29
CA ILE A 43 3.27 -7.57 -2.98
C ILE A 43 3.28 -7.34 -4.49
N ALA A 44 3.62 -6.13 -4.98
CA ALA A 44 3.80 -5.88 -6.40
C ALA A 44 4.99 -6.66 -6.97
N ASN A 45 6.11 -6.77 -6.27
CA ASN A 45 7.22 -7.64 -6.69
C ASN A 45 6.84 -9.12 -6.77
N VAL A 46 5.88 -9.58 -5.96
CA VAL A 46 5.42 -10.98 -5.96
C VAL A 46 4.33 -11.23 -7.01
N LEU A 47 3.33 -10.35 -7.12
CA LEU A 47 2.09 -10.60 -7.87
C LEU A 47 1.79 -9.55 -8.94
N GLY A 48 2.57 -8.48 -9.08
CA GLY A 48 2.33 -7.39 -10.03
C GLY A 48 1.06 -6.60 -9.73
N VAL A 49 0.39 -6.13 -10.79
CA VAL A 49 -0.87 -5.37 -10.71
C VAL A 49 -1.95 -6.11 -9.90
N PRO A 50 -2.15 -7.44 -10.01
CA PRO A 50 -3.05 -8.17 -9.11
C PRO A 50 -2.76 -7.98 -7.61
N GLY A 51 -1.48 -7.88 -7.23
CA GLY A 51 -1.10 -7.60 -5.84
C GLY A 51 -1.48 -6.19 -5.40
N ILE A 52 -1.31 -5.21 -6.28
CA ILE A 52 -1.71 -3.82 -6.02
C ILE A 52 -3.23 -3.72 -5.89
N ARG A 53 -4.00 -4.38 -6.78
CA ARG A 53 -5.47 -4.44 -6.70
C ARG A 53 -5.95 -5.09 -5.41
N TYR A 54 -5.31 -6.17 -4.97
CA TYR A 54 -5.61 -6.76 -3.68
C TYR A 54 -5.49 -5.75 -2.52
N MET A 55 -4.47 -4.90 -2.54
CA MET A 55 -4.29 -3.86 -1.49
C MET A 55 -5.39 -2.80 -1.54
N LEU A 56 -5.81 -2.39 -2.75
CA LEU A 56 -6.94 -1.48 -2.96
C LEU A 56 -8.24 -2.09 -2.44
N ASP A 57 -8.58 -3.30 -2.89
CA ASP A 57 -9.79 -4.02 -2.50
C ASP A 57 -9.82 -4.27 -0.99
N SER A 58 -8.67 -4.62 -0.41
CA SER A 58 -8.53 -4.88 1.03
C SER A 58 -8.64 -3.62 1.88
N ALA A 59 -8.53 -2.42 1.30
CA ALA A 59 -8.66 -1.15 1.98
C ALA A 59 -10.11 -0.64 2.02
N GLU A 60 -11.01 -1.22 1.23
CA GLU A 60 -12.40 -0.76 1.13
C GLU A 60 -13.15 -0.90 2.48
N GLY A 61 -13.94 0.12 2.82
CA GLY A 61 -14.81 0.12 4.00
C GLY A 61 -14.08 0.18 5.35
N LEU A 62 -12.76 0.39 5.37
CA LEU A 62 -11.99 0.47 6.62
C LEU A 62 -12.14 1.84 7.30
N PRO A 63 -12.00 1.91 8.65
CA PRO A 63 -11.95 3.16 9.40
C PRO A 63 -10.56 3.85 9.30
N LEU A 64 -9.85 3.68 8.18
CA LEU A 64 -8.55 4.26 7.87
C LEU A 64 -8.57 4.67 6.39
N HIS A 65 -8.21 5.91 6.08
CA HIS A 65 -8.01 6.31 4.69
C HIS A 65 -6.68 5.75 4.18
N VAL A 66 -6.74 4.82 3.22
CA VAL A 66 -5.54 4.22 2.62
C VAL A 66 -5.41 4.73 1.19
N PHE A 67 -4.36 5.50 0.92
CA PHE A 67 -4.00 5.95 -0.41
C PHE A 67 -2.89 5.03 -0.93
N VAL A 68 -3.08 4.42 -2.10
CA VAL A 68 -2.12 3.46 -2.66
C VAL A 68 -1.30 4.14 -3.75
N MET A 69 0.03 3.99 -3.67
CA MET A 69 0.96 4.45 -4.69
C MET A 69 1.18 3.38 -5.77
N ALA A 70 1.51 3.81 -6.98
CA ALA A 70 1.96 2.91 -8.04
C ALA A 70 3.43 2.53 -7.79
N SER A 71 3.71 1.25 -7.56
CA SER A 71 5.06 0.75 -7.29
C SER A 71 5.95 0.87 -8.53
N SER A 72 7.01 1.68 -8.43
CA SER A 72 7.76 2.17 -9.59
C SER A 72 8.89 1.27 -10.07
N CYS A 73 9.37 0.34 -9.23
CA CYS A 73 10.57 -0.44 -9.46
C CYS A 73 10.33 -1.93 -9.17
N VAL A 74 9.70 -2.61 -10.13
CA VAL A 74 9.41 -4.05 -10.06
C VAL A 74 9.94 -4.74 -11.32
N PRO A 75 11.03 -5.54 -11.24
CA PRO A 75 11.98 -5.62 -10.13
C PRO A 75 12.78 -4.32 -9.93
N ALA A 76 13.53 -4.22 -8.83
CA ALA A 76 14.35 -3.05 -8.52
C ALA A 76 15.55 -2.91 -9.48
N THR A 77 16.00 -4.02 -10.07
CA THR A 77 17.07 -4.04 -11.07
C THR A 77 16.82 -5.07 -12.16
N HIS A 78 17.41 -4.85 -13.35
CA HIS A 78 17.42 -5.83 -14.43
C HIS A 78 18.31 -7.06 -14.14
N MET A 79 19.09 -7.02 -13.05
CA MET A 79 20.02 -8.07 -12.65
C MET A 79 19.38 -9.18 -11.81
N GLU A 80 18.09 -9.06 -11.46
CA GLU A 80 17.38 -10.01 -10.60
C GLU A 80 16.13 -10.57 -11.26
N THR A 81 15.52 -11.55 -10.60
CA THR A 81 14.22 -12.13 -10.96
C THR A 81 13.22 -11.89 -9.84
N ALA A 82 12.04 -11.39 -10.20
CA ALA A 82 10.90 -11.21 -9.29
C ALA A 82 9.67 -11.97 -9.82
N GLY A 83 8.59 -12.01 -9.03
CA GLY A 83 7.32 -12.61 -9.43
C GLY A 83 6.57 -11.81 -10.50
N ALA A 84 6.91 -10.53 -10.67
CA ALA A 84 6.37 -9.67 -11.71
C ALA A 84 7.42 -8.73 -12.30
N LYS A 85 7.05 -8.10 -13.42
CA LYS A 85 7.75 -6.96 -14.01
C LYS A 85 6.68 -5.92 -14.36
N LEU A 86 6.87 -4.67 -13.91
CA LEU A 86 5.93 -3.58 -14.18
C LEU A 86 6.61 -2.52 -15.04
N GLU A 87 6.00 -2.23 -16.19
CA GLU A 87 6.35 -1.11 -17.06
C GLU A 87 5.31 0.02 -16.89
N ALA A 88 5.58 1.19 -17.46
CA ALA A 88 4.69 2.34 -17.35
C ALA A 88 3.24 2.04 -17.79
N ALA A 89 3.06 1.26 -18.87
CA ALA A 89 1.76 0.88 -19.39
C ALA A 89 0.97 -0.05 -18.44
N ASP A 90 1.68 -0.84 -17.62
CA ASP A 90 1.03 -1.72 -16.63
C ASP A 90 0.47 -0.91 -15.44
N LEU A 91 1.07 0.24 -15.14
CA LEU A 91 0.65 1.11 -14.04
C LEU A 91 -0.42 2.13 -14.44
N GLU A 92 -0.50 2.51 -15.72
CA GLU A 92 -1.47 3.49 -16.23
C GLU A 92 -2.91 3.14 -15.85
N VAL A 93 -3.27 1.86 -15.90
CA VAL A 93 -4.61 1.34 -15.57
C VAL A 93 -5.01 1.49 -14.09
N LEU A 94 -4.09 1.92 -13.22
CA LEU A 94 -4.36 2.19 -11.80
C LEU A 94 -4.80 3.64 -11.55
N PHE A 95 -4.68 4.50 -12.56
CA PHE A 95 -5.02 5.93 -12.47
C PHE A 95 -6.35 6.29 -13.15
N GLU A 96 -7.03 5.30 -13.73
CA GLU A 96 -8.39 5.42 -14.31
C GLU A 96 -9.48 5.11 -13.27
#